data_AF-A0A6J4LR38-F1
#
_entry.id   AF-A0A6J4LR38-F1
#
_cell.length_a   1.000
_cell.length_b   1.000
_cell.length_c   1.000
_cell.angle_alpha   90.00
_cell.angle_beta   90.00
_cell.angle_gamma   90.00
#
_symmetry.space_group_name_H-M   'P 1'
#
loop_
_entity.id
_entity.type
_entity.pdbx_description
1 polymer ?
#
loop_
_entity_poly.entity_id
_entity_poly.type
_entity_poly.pdbx_seq_one_letter_code
_entity_poly.pdbx_strand_id
1 'polypeptide(L)'
;MLVIVAPGQGAQTPGFLEPWLEDPHYAERLGWLSAVADLDLVHYGTKADAETIRDTAIAQPLLVASSLVAALQLFPHPSDAYGKVGAVAGHSVGELAVAAGARAITAEQAMVLVRERGRAMAAAAAATPTSMTAVLGGDREEVLEKLATHGLTPANDNGPGQIVAAGTVEQLAALAADPPGKARLVPLSVAGAFHTTHMAPAVERLSTLAAAVTTHDPRTRVISNRDGHVVHDGREVLSRIVAQVANPVRWDLVMETMLDLGVTGMLEMPPAGTLTGIARRAMKGVETFALKTPDQLEDARAFVTEHGAPSPMETTPTWRMLVSPSKGTFHQHAEVVEGGTIPAQSAIGAVAGLRDETPVLAPHGGTVVEWLVHDGDLVSPGQPLVRLHPHAQGALA
;
A
#
# COMPACT_ATOMS: atom_id res chain seq x y z
N MET A 1 -13.10 2.67 13.63
CA MET A 1 -11.71 2.58 13.15
C MET A 1 -11.55 3.41 11.87
N LEU A 2 -10.44 4.14 11.70
CA LEU A 2 -10.12 4.91 10.48
C LEU A 2 -9.41 4.03 9.43
N VAL A 3 -9.82 4.17 8.17
CA VAL A 3 -9.11 3.65 6.99
C VAL A 3 -8.72 4.79 6.06
N ILE A 4 -7.44 4.85 5.67
CA ILE A 4 -6.98 5.79 4.63
C ILE A 4 -6.91 5.07 3.29
N VAL A 5 -7.50 5.69 2.26
CA VAL A 5 -7.49 5.14 0.90
C VAL A 5 -6.80 6.06 -0.10
N ALA A 6 -6.06 5.47 -1.04
CA ALA A 6 -5.41 6.20 -2.14
C ALA A 6 -6.13 5.93 -3.47
N PRO A 7 -6.45 6.98 -4.25
CA PRO A 7 -7.21 6.84 -5.49
C PRO A 7 -6.39 6.18 -6.61
N GLY A 8 -7.13 5.66 -7.60
CA GLY A 8 -6.59 5.10 -8.83
C GLY A 8 -6.58 6.10 -9.99
N GLN A 9 -6.15 5.62 -11.17
CA GLN A 9 -6.18 6.40 -12.40
C GLN A 9 -7.61 6.82 -12.80
N GLY A 10 -7.76 8.06 -13.25
CA GLY A 10 -9.04 8.68 -13.58
C GLY A 10 -9.54 9.67 -12.53
N ALA A 11 -8.89 9.74 -11.36
CA ALA A 11 -9.20 10.71 -10.32
C ALA A 11 -8.52 12.08 -10.55
N GLN A 12 -7.43 12.13 -11.30
CA GLN A 12 -6.68 13.35 -11.59
C GLN A 12 -7.46 14.30 -12.51
N THR A 13 -7.41 15.59 -12.19
CA THR A 13 -7.98 16.69 -12.99
C THR A 13 -6.94 17.78 -13.22
N PRO A 14 -7.01 18.56 -14.30
CA PRO A 14 -6.07 19.66 -14.52
C PRO A 14 -6.00 20.61 -13.33
N GLY A 15 -4.79 21.06 -12.97
CA GLY A 15 -4.59 22.04 -11.90
C GLY A 15 -4.77 21.52 -10.48
N PHE A 16 -5.05 20.23 -10.25
CA PHE A 16 -5.41 19.75 -8.91
C PHE A 16 -4.30 19.91 -7.85
N LEU A 17 -3.04 20.06 -8.27
CA LEU A 17 -1.91 20.34 -7.37
C LEU A 17 -1.65 21.83 -7.14
N GLU A 18 -2.32 22.76 -7.85
CA GLU A 18 -2.05 24.20 -7.71
C GLU A 18 -2.16 24.69 -6.26
N PRO A 19 -3.23 24.39 -5.50
CA PRO A 19 -3.34 24.84 -4.11
C PRO A 19 -2.29 24.19 -3.19
N TRP A 20 -1.89 22.95 -3.49
CA TRP A 20 -0.92 22.22 -2.68
C TRP A 20 0.50 22.79 -2.78
N LEU A 21 0.84 23.39 -3.91
CA LEU A 21 2.16 23.96 -4.17
C LEU A 21 2.38 25.32 -3.51
N GLU A 22 1.36 25.91 -2.89
CA GLU A 22 1.51 27.12 -2.06
C GLU A 22 2.33 26.86 -0.79
N ASP A 23 2.33 25.61 -0.30
CA ASP A 23 3.22 25.18 0.80
C ASP A 23 4.62 24.83 0.25
N PRO A 24 5.69 25.53 0.70
CA PRO A 24 7.05 25.28 0.22
C PRO A 24 7.58 23.87 0.48
N HIS A 25 7.19 23.24 1.60
CA HIS A 25 7.60 21.87 1.92
C HIS A 25 6.90 20.86 1.00
N TYR A 26 5.63 21.10 0.68
CA TYR A 26 4.94 20.28 -0.32
C TYR A 26 5.64 20.40 -1.68
N ALA A 27 5.92 21.63 -2.13
CA ALA A 27 6.60 21.88 -3.39
C ALA A 27 8.00 21.24 -3.46
N GLU A 28 8.81 21.36 -2.40
CA GLU A 28 10.14 20.74 -2.32
C GLU A 28 10.05 19.21 -2.40
N ARG A 29 9.14 18.60 -1.64
CA ARG A 29 8.97 17.14 -1.64
C ARG A 29 8.45 16.63 -2.98
N LEU A 30 7.51 17.33 -3.61
CA LEU A 30 7.05 16.99 -4.95
C LEU A 30 8.18 17.14 -5.98
N GLY A 31 9.01 18.17 -5.86
CA GLY A 31 10.21 18.36 -6.68
C GLY A 31 11.20 17.21 -6.54
N TRP A 32 11.44 16.72 -5.32
CA TRP A 32 12.26 15.52 -5.09
C TRP A 32 11.67 14.28 -5.77
N LEU A 33 10.37 14.01 -5.58
CA LEU A 33 9.71 12.88 -6.22
C LEU A 33 9.66 13.02 -7.75
N SER A 34 9.64 14.25 -8.28
CA SER A 34 9.77 14.52 -9.72
C SER A 34 11.13 14.05 -10.26
N ALA A 35 12.21 14.36 -9.53
CA ALA A 35 13.55 13.89 -9.89
C ALA A 35 13.67 12.36 -9.83
N VAL A 36 13.10 11.73 -8.79
CA VAL A 36 13.09 10.25 -8.67
C VAL A 36 12.28 9.59 -9.79
N ALA A 37 11.14 10.17 -10.14
CA ALA A 37 10.26 9.69 -11.19
C ALA A 37 10.71 10.08 -12.61
N ASP A 38 11.78 10.88 -12.76
CA ASP A 38 12.22 11.40 -14.06
C ASP A 38 11.03 11.99 -14.85
N LEU A 39 10.21 12.80 -14.16
CA LEU A 39 8.95 13.35 -14.65
C LEU A 39 8.64 14.66 -13.91
N ASP A 40 8.31 15.73 -14.65
CA ASP A 40 7.96 17.03 -14.05
C ASP A 40 6.54 17.02 -13.45
N LEU A 41 6.41 16.49 -12.23
CA LEU A 41 5.12 16.35 -11.55
C LEU A 41 4.48 17.72 -11.25
N VAL A 42 5.31 18.77 -11.09
CA VAL A 42 4.82 20.14 -10.88
C VAL A 42 4.10 20.62 -12.14
N HIS A 43 4.72 20.48 -13.31
CA HIS A 43 4.10 20.83 -14.58
C HIS A 43 2.81 20.04 -14.82
N TYR A 44 2.85 18.71 -14.67
CA TYR A 44 1.69 17.87 -14.94
C TYR A 44 0.55 18.04 -13.94
N GLY A 45 0.86 18.39 -12.69
CA GLY A 45 -0.15 18.67 -11.67
C GLY A 45 -0.80 20.05 -11.77
N THR A 46 -0.24 20.96 -12.58
CA THR A 46 -0.68 22.37 -12.63
C THR A 46 -1.07 22.85 -14.03
N LYS A 47 -0.17 22.72 -15.01
CA LYS A 47 -0.30 23.36 -16.33
C LYS A 47 -0.74 22.42 -17.43
N ALA A 48 -0.53 21.12 -17.26
CA ALA A 48 -0.95 20.13 -18.25
C ALA A 48 -2.49 20.05 -18.35
N ASP A 49 -2.96 19.82 -19.57
CA ASP A 49 -4.38 19.66 -19.86
C ASP A 49 -4.91 18.26 -19.50
N ALA A 50 -6.22 18.09 -19.63
CA ALA A 50 -6.90 16.85 -19.27
C ALA A 50 -6.50 15.66 -20.15
N GLU A 51 -6.03 15.88 -21.39
CA GLU A 51 -5.61 14.82 -22.28
C GLU A 51 -4.22 14.31 -21.92
N THR A 52 -3.30 15.24 -21.66
CA THR A 52 -1.92 14.97 -21.25
C THR A 52 -1.87 14.15 -19.96
N ILE A 53 -2.63 14.56 -18.93
CA ILE A 53 -2.64 13.83 -17.65
C ILE A 53 -3.46 12.53 -17.69
N ARG A 54 -4.05 12.15 -18.83
CA ARG A 54 -4.62 10.81 -19.04
C ARG A 54 -3.59 9.81 -19.54
N ASP A 55 -2.45 10.26 -20.07
CA ASP A 55 -1.34 9.36 -20.38
C ASP A 55 -0.99 8.57 -19.13
N THR A 56 -1.00 7.25 -19.27
CA THR A 56 -0.80 6.32 -18.16
C THR A 56 0.61 6.42 -17.57
N ALA A 57 1.61 6.80 -18.38
CA ALA A 57 2.97 7.04 -17.91
C ALA A 57 3.09 8.33 -17.08
N ILE A 58 2.16 9.28 -17.24
CA ILE A 58 2.11 10.54 -16.48
C ILE A 58 1.19 10.41 -15.26
N ALA A 59 -0.03 9.92 -15.48
CA ALA A 59 -1.09 9.85 -14.47
C ALA A 59 -0.65 9.06 -13.24
N GLN A 60 -0.01 7.91 -13.44
CA GLN A 60 0.32 7.00 -12.35
C GLN A 60 1.33 7.60 -11.37
N PRO A 61 2.52 8.10 -11.79
CA PRO A 61 3.42 8.81 -10.90
C PRO A 61 2.79 10.03 -10.23
N LEU A 62 1.99 10.81 -10.97
CA LEU A 62 1.34 12.00 -10.45
C LEU A 62 0.39 11.68 -9.29
N LEU A 63 -0.41 10.61 -9.42
CA LEU A 63 -1.33 10.15 -8.37
C LEU A 63 -0.58 9.66 -7.13
N VAL A 64 0.42 8.79 -7.30
CA VAL A 64 1.19 8.25 -6.17
C VAL A 64 1.92 9.37 -5.42
N ALA A 65 2.60 10.26 -6.14
CA ALA A 65 3.29 11.39 -5.52
C ALA A 65 2.33 12.30 -4.76
N SER A 66 1.18 12.64 -5.35
CA SER A 66 0.18 13.50 -4.68
C SER A 66 -0.32 12.91 -3.37
N SER A 67 -0.64 11.61 -3.34
CA SER A 67 -1.08 10.92 -2.13
C SER A 67 0.04 10.85 -1.07
N LEU A 68 1.28 10.58 -1.48
CA LEU A 68 2.42 10.50 -0.55
C LEU A 68 2.75 11.85 0.09
N VAL A 69 2.83 12.93 -0.70
CA VAL A 69 3.19 14.25 -0.17
C VAL A 69 2.03 14.84 0.65
N ALA A 70 0.77 14.64 0.23
CA ALA A 70 -0.38 15.05 1.03
C ALA A 70 -0.46 14.29 2.37
N ALA A 71 0.00 13.04 2.44
CA ALA A 71 0.07 12.31 3.71
C ALA A 71 1.03 12.96 4.71
N LEU A 72 2.14 13.58 4.25
CA LEU A 72 3.06 14.32 5.10
C LEU A 72 2.44 15.61 5.64
N GLN A 73 1.54 16.22 4.87
CA GLN A 73 0.74 17.35 5.34
C GLN A 73 -0.30 16.87 6.35
N LEU A 74 -1.03 15.77 6.08
CA LEU A 74 -2.01 15.21 7.02
C LEU A 74 -1.37 14.72 8.34
N PHE A 75 -0.11 14.24 8.29
CA PHE A 75 0.66 13.77 9.45
C PHE A 75 2.07 14.40 9.48
N PRO A 76 2.23 15.63 10.00
CA PRO A 76 3.51 16.34 10.11
C PRO A 76 4.58 15.55 10.85
N HIS A 77 4.16 14.70 11.79
CA HIS A 77 4.96 13.64 12.38
C HIS A 77 4.48 12.31 11.81
N PRO A 78 5.13 11.74 10.77
CA PRO A 78 4.60 10.56 10.07
C PRO A 78 4.36 9.34 10.97
N SER A 79 5.08 9.25 12.09
CA SER A 79 4.87 8.20 13.10
C SER A 79 3.48 8.23 13.74
N ASP A 80 2.84 9.40 13.81
CA ASP A 80 1.50 9.56 14.40
C ASP A 80 0.45 8.80 13.61
N ALA A 81 0.66 8.61 12.30
CA ALA A 81 -0.23 7.83 11.45
C ALA A 81 -0.38 6.38 11.96
N TYR A 82 0.69 5.76 12.46
CA TYR A 82 0.64 4.37 12.95
C TYR A 82 -0.23 4.21 14.21
N GLY A 83 -0.38 5.28 15.00
CA GLY A 83 -1.26 5.32 16.17
C GLY A 83 -2.72 5.67 15.85
N LYS A 84 -3.01 6.14 14.63
CA LYS A 84 -4.32 6.71 14.27
C LYS A 84 -5.00 6.01 13.09
N VAL A 85 -4.26 5.26 12.27
CA VAL A 85 -4.78 4.60 11.07
C VAL A 85 -4.84 3.09 11.30
N GLY A 86 -6.05 2.53 11.24
CA GLY A 86 -6.28 1.11 11.49
C GLY A 86 -5.99 0.21 10.29
N ALA A 87 -6.23 0.71 9.08
CA ALA A 87 -5.86 0.05 7.83
C ALA A 87 -5.67 1.06 6.69
N VAL A 88 -5.02 0.61 5.61
CA VAL A 88 -4.87 1.35 4.36
C VAL A 88 -5.22 0.46 3.16
N ALA A 89 -5.76 1.06 2.12
CA ALA A 89 -6.02 0.39 0.85
C ALA A 89 -5.88 1.37 -0.31
N GLY A 90 -5.34 0.94 -1.45
CA GLY A 90 -5.24 1.79 -2.63
C GLY A 90 -5.99 1.16 -3.79
N HIS A 91 -6.61 1.96 -4.65
CA HIS A 91 -7.27 1.43 -5.84
C HIS A 91 -6.27 1.38 -7.00
N SER A 92 -6.00 0.18 -7.54
CA SER A 92 -5.06 -0.02 -8.63
C SER A 92 -3.67 0.56 -8.29
N VAL A 93 -3.25 1.63 -8.97
CA VAL A 93 -1.99 2.35 -8.73
C VAL A 93 -1.87 2.89 -7.30
N GLY A 94 -2.99 3.18 -6.64
CA GLY A 94 -3.01 3.62 -5.25
C GLY A 94 -2.37 2.62 -4.28
N GLU A 95 -2.30 1.32 -4.62
CA GLU A 95 -1.63 0.32 -3.77
C GLU A 95 -0.15 0.66 -3.53
N LEU A 96 0.54 1.30 -4.47
CA LEU A 96 1.92 1.77 -4.29
C LEU A 96 2.03 2.90 -3.27
N ALA A 97 1.08 3.83 -3.26
CA ALA A 97 1.06 4.92 -2.30
C ALA A 97 0.84 4.39 -0.88
N VAL A 98 -0.12 3.47 -0.69
CA VAL A 98 -0.38 2.90 0.63
C VAL A 98 0.69 1.91 1.08
N ALA A 99 1.34 1.19 0.17
CA ALA A 99 2.48 0.34 0.51
C ALA A 99 3.64 1.17 1.07
N ALA A 100 3.93 2.33 0.47
CA ALA A 100 4.91 3.26 1.01
C ALA A 100 4.46 3.91 2.33
N GLY A 101 3.20 4.34 2.44
CA GLY A 101 2.64 4.88 3.69
C GLY A 101 2.69 3.89 4.86
N ALA A 102 2.46 2.61 4.59
CA ALA A 102 2.56 1.51 5.56
C ALA A 102 4.01 1.06 5.84
N ARG A 103 5.02 1.64 5.19
CA ARG A 103 6.45 1.25 5.21
C ARG A 103 6.79 -0.12 4.62
N ALA A 104 5.92 -0.70 3.79
CA ALA A 104 6.28 -1.90 3.07
C ALA A 104 7.46 -1.66 2.11
N ILE A 105 7.48 -0.47 1.49
CA ILE A 105 8.57 0.05 0.64
C ILE A 105 8.81 1.54 0.97
N THR A 106 9.89 2.14 0.45
CA THR A 106 10.11 3.59 0.58
C THR A 106 9.32 4.40 -0.45
N ALA A 107 9.16 5.70 -0.21
CA ALA A 107 8.53 6.61 -1.17
C ALA A 107 9.31 6.64 -2.51
N GLU A 108 10.63 6.65 -2.47
CA GLU A 108 11.47 6.64 -3.66
C GLU A 108 11.32 5.33 -4.46
N GLN A 109 11.30 4.19 -3.76
CA GLN A 109 11.05 2.90 -4.40
C GLN A 109 9.66 2.86 -5.05
N ALA A 110 8.63 3.37 -4.36
CA ALA A 110 7.29 3.49 -4.93
C ALA A 110 7.26 4.38 -6.17
N MET A 111 8.00 5.50 -6.18
CA MET A 111 8.09 6.41 -7.33
C MET A 111 8.84 5.80 -8.53
N VAL A 112 9.91 5.04 -8.29
CA VAL A 112 10.59 4.30 -9.36
C VAL A 112 9.67 3.21 -9.92
N LEU A 113 9.02 2.43 -9.05
CA LEU A 113 8.10 1.36 -9.47
C LEU A 113 6.90 1.90 -10.24
N VAL A 114 6.27 2.99 -9.79
CA VAL A 114 5.09 3.56 -10.46
C VAL A 114 5.43 4.16 -11.82
N ARG A 115 6.61 4.78 -11.98
CA ARG A 115 7.10 5.24 -13.28
C ARG A 115 7.21 4.09 -14.26
N GLU A 116 7.89 3.02 -13.84
CA GLU A 116 8.07 1.84 -14.68
C GLU A 116 6.74 1.12 -14.93
N ARG A 117 5.81 1.12 -13.96
CA ARG A 117 4.45 0.58 -14.11
C ARG A 117 3.66 1.34 -15.16
N GLY A 118 3.63 2.66 -15.07
CA GLY A 118 2.94 3.51 -16.04
C GLY A 118 3.49 3.33 -17.46
N ARG A 119 4.83 3.36 -17.61
CA ARG A 119 5.51 3.15 -18.91
C ARG A 119 5.25 1.75 -19.48
N ALA A 120 5.38 0.69 -18.67
CA ALA A 120 5.19 -0.68 -19.12
C ALA A 120 3.73 -0.99 -19.48
N MET A 121 2.76 -0.48 -18.71
CA MET A 121 1.33 -0.62 -19.03
C MET A 121 0.95 0.13 -20.30
N ALA A 122 1.49 1.34 -20.50
CA ALA A 122 1.28 2.09 -21.75
C ALA A 122 1.85 1.34 -22.97
N ALA A 123 3.06 0.77 -22.84
CA ALA A 123 3.67 -0.02 -23.90
C ALA A 123 2.88 -1.30 -24.21
N ALA A 124 2.40 -2.02 -23.19
CA ALA A 124 1.57 -3.20 -23.36
C ALA A 124 0.23 -2.87 -24.04
N ALA A 125 -0.38 -1.74 -23.65
CA ALA A 125 -1.64 -1.27 -24.25
C ALA A 125 -1.48 -0.89 -25.74
N ALA A 126 -0.34 -0.32 -26.13
CA ALA A 126 -0.05 0.02 -27.53
C ALA A 126 0.10 -1.22 -28.44
N ALA A 127 0.38 -2.40 -27.88
CA ALA A 127 0.60 -3.62 -28.65
C ALA A 127 -0.69 -4.27 -29.20
N THR A 128 -1.85 -4.00 -28.59
CA THR A 128 -3.13 -4.57 -29.02
C THR A 128 -4.26 -3.57 -28.78
N PRO A 129 -5.11 -3.27 -29.79
CA PRO A 129 -6.28 -2.42 -29.63
C PRO A 129 -7.23 -2.96 -28.56
N THR A 130 -7.15 -2.40 -27.37
CA THR A 130 -7.92 -2.81 -26.20
C THR A 130 -8.42 -1.59 -25.45
N SER A 131 -9.44 -1.74 -24.62
CA SER A 131 -9.96 -0.63 -23.82
C SER A 131 -10.72 -1.16 -22.59
N MET A 132 -11.41 -0.26 -21.91
CA MET A 132 -12.25 -0.56 -20.76
C MET A 132 -13.59 0.18 -20.87
N THR A 133 -14.67 -0.43 -20.39
CA THR A 133 -16.01 0.16 -20.33
C THR A 133 -16.62 -0.08 -18.95
N ALA A 134 -17.02 0.99 -18.28
CA ALA A 134 -17.78 0.87 -17.03
C ALA A 134 -19.22 0.41 -17.32
N VAL A 135 -19.65 -0.62 -16.60
CA VAL A 135 -21.00 -1.16 -16.57
C VAL A 135 -21.64 -0.71 -15.26
N LEU A 136 -22.59 0.22 -15.36
CA LEU A 136 -23.22 0.89 -14.21
C LEU A 136 -24.66 0.41 -14.04
N GLY A 137 -25.00 -0.14 -12.87
CA GLY A 137 -26.28 -0.80 -12.63
C GLY A 137 -26.35 -2.20 -13.22
N GLY A 138 -27.56 -2.69 -13.45
CA GLY A 138 -27.82 -4.08 -13.82
C GLY A 138 -27.72 -5.07 -12.66
N ASP A 139 -28.15 -6.31 -12.91
CA ASP A 139 -27.90 -7.42 -12.00
C ASP A 139 -26.43 -7.89 -12.14
N ARG A 140 -25.78 -8.18 -11.00
CA ARG A 140 -24.35 -8.50 -11.00
C ARG A 140 -24.05 -9.81 -11.74
N GLU A 141 -24.86 -10.84 -11.53
CA GLU A 141 -24.65 -12.15 -12.15
C GLU A 141 -24.87 -12.06 -13.66
N GLU A 142 -25.93 -11.36 -14.09
CA GLU A 142 -26.20 -11.08 -15.50
C GLU A 142 -25.04 -10.31 -16.17
N VAL A 143 -24.51 -9.28 -15.50
CA VAL A 143 -23.35 -8.52 -16.01
C VAL A 143 -22.14 -9.43 -16.19
N LEU A 144 -21.80 -10.26 -15.20
CA LEU A 144 -20.65 -11.17 -15.27
C LEU A 144 -20.84 -12.23 -16.37
N GLU A 145 -22.04 -12.78 -16.52
CA GLU A 145 -22.38 -13.72 -17.59
C GLU A 145 -22.23 -13.08 -18.97
N LYS A 146 -22.72 -11.84 -19.15
CA LYS A 146 -22.58 -11.10 -20.41
C LYS A 146 -21.11 -10.80 -20.74
N LEU A 147 -20.32 -10.38 -19.76
CA LEU A 147 -18.88 -10.18 -19.94
C LEU A 147 -18.21 -11.48 -20.38
N ALA A 148 -18.48 -12.60 -19.70
CA ALA A 148 -17.93 -13.90 -20.05
C ALA A 148 -18.34 -14.35 -21.47
N THR A 149 -19.60 -14.14 -21.85
CA THR A 149 -20.13 -14.45 -23.20
C THR A 149 -19.34 -13.74 -24.30
N HIS A 150 -18.95 -12.49 -24.06
CA HIS A 150 -18.17 -11.68 -25.01
C HIS A 150 -16.65 -11.80 -24.83
N GLY A 151 -16.19 -12.69 -23.94
CA GLY A 151 -14.76 -12.91 -23.64
C GLY A 151 -14.08 -11.72 -22.95
N LEU A 152 -14.84 -10.87 -22.28
CA LEU A 152 -14.36 -9.71 -21.52
C LEU A 152 -14.00 -10.10 -20.08
N THR A 153 -12.99 -9.43 -19.54
CA THR A 153 -12.60 -9.57 -18.13
C THR A 153 -13.30 -8.49 -17.29
N PRO A 154 -13.88 -8.81 -16.12
CA PRO A 154 -14.30 -7.82 -15.13
C PRO A 154 -13.07 -7.23 -14.42
N ALA A 155 -12.36 -6.34 -15.10
CA ALA A 155 -11.08 -5.78 -14.67
C ALA A 155 -11.14 -4.98 -13.37
N ASN A 156 -12.27 -4.32 -13.10
CA ASN A 156 -12.53 -3.73 -11.79
C ASN A 156 -13.91 -4.15 -11.32
N ASP A 157 -13.97 -4.70 -10.12
CA ASP A 157 -15.20 -4.88 -9.38
C ASP A 157 -15.22 -3.86 -8.25
N ASN A 158 -15.93 -2.75 -8.46
CA ASN A 158 -15.95 -1.62 -7.55
C ASN A 158 -17.08 -1.71 -6.52
N GLY A 159 -17.74 -2.85 -6.42
CA GLY A 159 -18.88 -3.06 -5.54
C GLY A 159 -20.22 -2.84 -6.23
N PRO A 160 -21.31 -2.74 -5.43
CA PRO A 160 -22.68 -2.77 -5.93
C PRO A 160 -22.95 -1.79 -7.08
N GLY A 161 -23.32 -2.35 -8.23
CA GLY A 161 -23.73 -1.60 -9.42
C GLY A 161 -22.59 -0.92 -10.20
N GLN A 162 -21.33 -1.31 -10.00
CA GLN A 162 -20.22 -0.77 -10.78
C GLN A 162 -19.13 -1.82 -11.06
N ILE A 163 -19.15 -2.39 -12.26
CA ILE A 163 -18.10 -3.28 -12.79
C ILE A 163 -17.46 -2.59 -13.99
N VAL A 164 -16.17 -2.79 -14.23
CA VAL A 164 -15.49 -2.33 -15.44
C VAL A 164 -15.10 -3.53 -16.28
N ALA A 165 -15.69 -3.63 -17.46
CA ALA A 165 -15.35 -4.62 -18.47
C ALA A 165 -14.10 -4.19 -19.23
N ALA A 166 -13.20 -5.11 -19.51
CA ALA A 166 -11.98 -4.85 -20.25
C ALA A 166 -11.66 -6.00 -21.22
N GLY A 167 -11.14 -5.64 -22.40
CA GLY A 167 -10.77 -6.57 -23.46
C GLY A 167 -10.49 -5.81 -24.76
N THR A 168 -10.58 -6.51 -25.89
CA THR A 168 -10.38 -5.88 -27.20
C THR A 168 -11.50 -4.91 -27.54
N VAL A 169 -11.22 -3.97 -28.45
CA VAL A 169 -12.23 -3.01 -28.92
C VAL A 169 -13.42 -3.74 -29.56
N GLU A 170 -13.17 -4.84 -30.27
CA GLU A 170 -14.22 -5.67 -30.87
C GLU A 170 -15.11 -6.35 -29.82
N GLN A 171 -14.52 -6.91 -28.76
CA GLN A 171 -15.28 -7.54 -27.66
C GLN A 171 -16.15 -6.50 -26.93
N LEU A 172 -15.63 -5.30 -26.71
CA LEU A 172 -16.39 -4.20 -26.08
C LEU A 172 -17.51 -3.69 -26.99
N ALA A 173 -17.30 -3.66 -28.30
CA ALA A 173 -18.35 -3.34 -29.26
C ALA A 173 -19.47 -4.41 -29.27
N ALA A 174 -19.11 -5.69 -29.12
CA ALA A 174 -20.08 -6.78 -28.98
C ALA A 174 -20.92 -6.63 -27.69
N LEU A 175 -20.28 -6.31 -26.56
CA LEU A 175 -21.00 -5.99 -25.31
C LEU A 175 -21.92 -4.78 -25.48
N ALA A 176 -21.51 -3.75 -26.22
CA ALA A 176 -22.34 -2.57 -26.47
C ALA A 176 -23.57 -2.89 -27.34
N ALA A 177 -23.45 -3.85 -28.26
CA ALA A 177 -24.55 -4.33 -29.08
C ALA A 177 -25.51 -5.27 -28.33
N ASP A 178 -25.02 -5.96 -27.30
CA ASP A 178 -25.77 -6.88 -26.44
C ASP A 178 -25.52 -6.59 -24.95
N PRO A 179 -25.98 -5.44 -24.44
CA PRO A 179 -25.69 -5.01 -23.07
C PRO A 179 -26.51 -5.79 -22.04
N PRO A 180 -25.98 -5.98 -20.82
CA PRO A 180 -26.76 -6.51 -19.70
C PRO A 180 -27.97 -5.61 -19.40
N GLY A 181 -29.08 -6.23 -18.99
CA GLY A 181 -30.32 -5.57 -18.68
C GLY A 181 -30.18 -4.50 -17.59
N LYS A 182 -30.80 -3.34 -17.81
CA LYS A 182 -30.82 -2.20 -16.86
C LYS A 182 -29.42 -1.66 -16.49
N ALA A 183 -28.38 -2.02 -17.24
CA ALA A 183 -27.04 -1.48 -17.07
C ALA A 183 -26.78 -0.35 -18.07
N ARG A 184 -26.03 0.67 -17.65
CA ARG A 184 -25.54 1.75 -18.51
C ARG A 184 -24.06 1.51 -18.79
N LEU A 185 -23.69 1.46 -20.06
CA LEU A 185 -22.30 1.35 -20.51
C LEU A 185 -21.66 2.72 -20.72
N VAL A 186 -20.47 2.91 -20.17
CA VAL A 186 -19.68 4.15 -20.30
C VAL A 186 -18.24 3.78 -20.67
N PRO A 187 -17.83 3.96 -21.94
CA PRO A 187 -16.44 3.77 -22.34
C PRO A 187 -15.50 4.65 -21.53
N LEU A 188 -14.37 4.10 -21.09
CA LEU A 188 -13.37 4.82 -20.31
C LEU A 188 -12.27 5.36 -21.23
N SER A 189 -11.80 6.57 -20.95
CA SER A 189 -10.68 7.19 -21.66
C SER A 189 -9.34 6.66 -21.12
N VAL A 190 -9.04 5.39 -21.39
CA VAL A 190 -7.82 4.70 -20.97
C VAL A 190 -7.05 4.14 -22.17
N ALA A 191 -5.75 3.94 -22.00
CA ALA A 191 -4.88 3.49 -23.08
C ALA A 191 -5.12 2.03 -23.51
N GLY A 192 -5.62 1.18 -22.61
CA GLY A 192 -5.83 -0.25 -22.90
C GLY A 192 -6.65 -0.99 -21.84
N ALA A 193 -6.80 -2.31 -22.03
CA ALA A 193 -7.48 -3.21 -21.09
C ALA A 193 -6.60 -3.53 -19.87
N PHE A 194 -6.47 -2.58 -18.94
CA PHE A 194 -5.75 -2.79 -17.69
C PHE A 194 -6.38 -3.90 -16.84
N HIS A 195 -5.60 -4.53 -15.96
CA HIS A 195 -6.06 -5.60 -15.06
C HIS A 195 -6.58 -6.85 -15.80
N THR A 196 -6.02 -7.09 -16.99
CA THR A 196 -6.29 -8.28 -17.81
C THR A 196 -4.98 -8.91 -18.29
N THR A 197 -5.08 -10.09 -18.91
CA THR A 197 -3.96 -10.79 -19.53
C THR A 197 -3.23 -9.97 -20.59
N HIS A 198 -3.85 -8.95 -21.19
CA HIS A 198 -3.18 -8.03 -22.12
C HIS A 198 -2.01 -7.26 -21.48
N MET A 199 -2.00 -7.15 -20.15
CA MET A 199 -0.92 -6.49 -19.41
C MET A 199 0.21 -7.44 -18.96
N ALA A 200 0.19 -8.72 -19.37
CA ALA A 200 1.24 -9.67 -19.01
C ALA A 200 2.68 -9.19 -19.29
N PRO A 201 2.98 -8.50 -20.42
CA PRO A 201 4.32 -7.95 -20.64
C PRO A 201 4.75 -6.90 -19.59
N ALA A 202 3.79 -6.13 -19.06
CA ALA A 202 4.07 -5.16 -18.01
C ALA A 202 4.41 -5.84 -16.68
N VAL A 203 3.75 -6.98 -16.37
CA VAL A 203 4.05 -7.79 -15.18
C VAL A 203 5.48 -8.35 -15.23
N GLU A 204 5.93 -8.84 -16.39
CA GLU A 204 7.30 -9.35 -16.55
C GLU A 204 8.35 -8.27 -16.25
N ARG A 205 8.16 -7.08 -16.84
CA ARG A 205 9.04 -5.92 -16.61
C ARG A 205 9.07 -5.53 -15.13
N LEU A 206 7.91 -5.44 -14.49
CA LEU A 206 7.79 -5.04 -13.09
C LEU A 206 8.33 -6.10 -12.13
N SER A 207 8.16 -7.39 -12.44
CA SER A 207 8.69 -8.49 -11.63
C SER A 207 10.22 -8.44 -11.56
N THR A 208 10.87 -8.15 -12.70
CA THR A 208 12.33 -7.97 -12.77
C THR A 208 12.80 -6.83 -11.86
N LEU A 209 12.08 -5.70 -11.86
CA LEU A 209 12.43 -4.55 -11.02
C LEU A 209 12.14 -4.81 -9.54
N ALA A 210 11.00 -5.43 -9.23
CA ALA A 210 10.58 -5.73 -7.87
C ALA A 210 11.55 -6.65 -7.13
N ALA A 211 12.29 -7.52 -7.86
CA ALA A 211 13.34 -8.35 -7.28
C ALA A 211 14.48 -7.56 -6.62
N ALA A 212 14.71 -6.31 -7.05
CA ALA A 212 15.73 -5.42 -6.49
C ALA A 212 15.20 -4.48 -5.39
N VAL A 213 13.91 -4.56 -5.06
CA VAL A 213 13.28 -3.67 -4.09
C VAL A 213 13.36 -4.27 -2.69
N THR A 214 14.03 -3.58 -1.78
CA THR A 214 13.98 -3.88 -0.35
C THR A 214 12.57 -3.67 0.18
N THR A 215 12.04 -4.67 0.87
CA THR A 215 10.70 -4.65 1.47
C THR A 215 10.79 -4.83 2.99
N HIS A 216 9.79 -4.35 3.71
CA HIS A 216 9.61 -4.56 5.14
C HIS A 216 8.16 -4.94 5.42
N ASP A 217 7.89 -5.60 6.54
CA ASP A 217 6.52 -5.87 6.93
C ASP A 217 5.78 -4.54 7.22
N PRO A 218 4.55 -4.36 6.69
CA PRO A 218 3.81 -3.12 6.85
C PRO A 218 3.49 -2.85 8.32
N ARG A 219 3.53 -1.58 8.74
CA ARG A 219 3.17 -1.14 10.09
C ARG A 219 1.68 -0.87 10.28
N THR A 220 0.96 -0.75 9.17
CA THR A 220 -0.49 -0.57 9.13
C THR A 220 -1.06 -1.63 8.20
N ARG A 221 -2.21 -2.22 8.55
CA ARG A 221 -2.85 -3.26 7.72
C ARG A 221 -3.00 -2.77 6.28
N VAL A 222 -2.41 -3.49 5.33
CA VAL A 222 -2.57 -3.21 3.89
C VAL A 222 -3.61 -4.18 3.34
N ILE A 223 -4.73 -3.67 2.83
CA ILE A 223 -5.81 -4.47 2.24
C ILE A 223 -5.56 -4.60 0.74
N SER A 224 -5.40 -5.84 0.25
CA SER A 224 -5.01 -6.10 -1.13
C SER A 224 -6.19 -6.06 -2.10
N ASN A 225 -5.98 -5.46 -3.27
CA ASN A 225 -6.96 -5.46 -4.37
C ASN A 225 -7.21 -6.85 -4.98
N ARG A 226 -6.35 -7.83 -4.73
CA ARG A 226 -6.47 -9.17 -5.34
C ARG A 226 -7.72 -9.91 -4.82
N ASP A 227 -7.89 -9.90 -3.51
CA ASP A 227 -8.84 -10.75 -2.79
C ASP A 227 -9.44 -10.07 -1.55
N GLY A 228 -9.14 -8.79 -1.31
CA GLY A 228 -9.59 -8.07 -0.12
C GLY A 228 -8.83 -8.44 1.15
N HIS A 229 -7.90 -9.40 1.14
CA HIS A 229 -7.23 -9.80 2.37
C HIS A 229 -6.24 -8.76 2.89
N VAL A 230 -6.10 -8.69 4.21
CA VAL A 230 -5.02 -7.97 4.88
C VAL A 230 -3.70 -8.74 4.66
N VAL A 231 -2.68 -8.04 4.18
CA VAL A 231 -1.35 -8.61 3.93
C VAL A 231 -0.38 -8.12 4.99
N HIS A 232 0.38 -9.07 5.57
CA HIS A 232 1.30 -8.82 6.68
C HIS A 232 2.77 -8.92 6.31
N ASP A 233 3.11 -9.48 5.15
CA ASP A 233 4.48 -9.62 4.66
C ASP A 233 4.78 -8.59 3.57
N GLY A 234 5.90 -7.88 3.70
CA GLY A 234 6.29 -6.82 2.76
C GLY A 234 6.54 -7.30 1.32
N ARG A 235 7.08 -8.51 1.16
CA ARG A 235 7.33 -9.10 -0.17
C ARG A 235 6.02 -9.52 -0.82
N GLU A 236 5.08 -10.04 -0.03
CA GLU A 236 3.75 -10.39 -0.48
C GLU A 236 2.98 -9.15 -0.93
N VAL A 237 3.03 -8.04 -0.18
CA VAL A 237 2.45 -6.75 -0.61
C VAL A 237 2.97 -6.37 -1.99
N LEU A 238 4.30 -6.34 -2.17
CA LEU A 238 4.90 -5.94 -3.44
C LEU A 238 4.57 -6.90 -4.58
N SER A 239 4.65 -8.22 -4.35
CA SER A 239 4.33 -9.22 -5.37
C SER A 239 2.87 -9.16 -5.83
N ARG A 240 1.93 -8.89 -4.91
CA ARG A 240 0.51 -8.69 -5.21
C ARG A 240 0.31 -7.44 -6.06
N ILE A 241 0.97 -6.33 -5.74
CA ILE A 241 0.93 -5.08 -6.53
C ILE A 241 1.45 -5.30 -7.96
N VAL A 242 2.53 -6.06 -8.13
CA VAL A 242 3.07 -6.40 -9.45
C VAL A 242 2.10 -7.26 -10.25
N ALA A 243 1.59 -8.34 -9.65
CA ALA A 243 0.64 -9.23 -10.31
C ALA A 243 -0.69 -8.54 -10.64
N GLN A 244 -1.14 -7.60 -9.81
CA GLN A 244 -2.38 -6.83 -9.97
C GLN A 244 -2.46 -6.10 -11.32
N VAL A 245 -1.33 -5.75 -11.95
CA VAL A 245 -1.33 -5.10 -13.27
C VAL A 245 -2.07 -5.92 -14.34
N ALA A 246 -2.04 -7.25 -14.24
CA ALA A 246 -2.74 -8.16 -15.17
C ALA A 246 -3.90 -8.95 -14.53
N ASN A 247 -4.30 -8.60 -13.30
CA ASN A 247 -5.37 -9.28 -12.58
C ASN A 247 -6.45 -8.28 -12.11
N PRO A 248 -7.72 -8.71 -12.01
CA PRO A 248 -8.81 -7.85 -11.56
C PRO A 248 -8.56 -7.14 -10.24
N VAL A 249 -9.03 -5.90 -10.13
CA VAL A 249 -9.11 -5.14 -8.88
C VAL A 249 -10.46 -5.42 -8.22
N ARG A 250 -10.44 -6.16 -7.10
CA ARG A 250 -11.58 -6.53 -6.27
C ARG A 250 -11.81 -5.52 -5.16
N TRP A 251 -12.18 -4.30 -5.54
CA TRP A 251 -12.47 -3.23 -4.59
C TRP A 251 -13.76 -3.51 -3.78
N ASP A 252 -14.67 -4.32 -4.32
CA ASP A 252 -15.79 -4.90 -3.58
C ASP A 252 -15.33 -5.66 -2.32
N LEU A 253 -14.35 -6.55 -2.46
CA LEU A 253 -13.80 -7.33 -1.33
C LEU A 253 -12.95 -6.47 -0.38
N VAL A 254 -12.27 -5.45 -0.92
CA VAL A 254 -11.56 -4.46 -0.11
C VAL A 254 -12.53 -3.73 0.82
N MET A 255 -13.67 -3.27 0.30
CA MET A 255 -14.70 -2.59 1.11
C MET A 255 -15.37 -3.54 2.11
N GLU A 256 -15.64 -4.79 1.73
CA GLU A 256 -16.15 -5.83 2.64
C GLU A 256 -15.19 -6.02 3.82
N THR A 257 -13.89 -6.14 3.55
CA THR A 257 -12.87 -6.26 4.60
C THR A 257 -12.81 -5.01 5.47
N MET A 258 -12.96 -3.81 4.92
CA MET A 258 -13.03 -2.59 5.74
C MET A 258 -14.22 -2.64 6.73
N LEU A 259 -15.38 -3.12 6.28
CA LEU A 259 -16.57 -3.29 7.14
C LEU A 259 -16.33 -4.34 8.23
N ASP A 260 -15.76 -5.49 7.87
CA ASP A 260 -15.42 -6.56 8.82
C ASP A 260 -14.43 -6.11 9.90
N LEU A 261 -13.51 -5.20 9.53
CA LEU A 261 -12.57 -4.59 10.48
C LEU A 261 -13.22 -3.50 11.36
N GLY A 262 -14.52 -3.21 11.20
CA GLY A 262 -15.22 -2.20 12.00
C GLY A 262 -14.83 -0.76 11.63
N VAL A 263 -14.64 -0.49 10.34
CA VAL A 263 -14.42 0.88 9.86
C VAL A 263 -15.59 1.79 10.28
N THR A 264 -15.25 2.98 10.76
CA THR A 264 -16.21 4.04 11.11
C THR A 264 -15.99 5.28 10.24
N GLY A 265 -14.75 5.52 9.81
CA GLY A 265 -14.39 6.61 8.92
C GLY A 265 -13.43 6.15 7.81
N MET A 266 -13.68 6.59 6.58
CA MET A 266 -12.80 6.39 5.43
C MET A 266 -12.34 7.74 4.87
N LEU A 267 -11.04 7.99 4.88
CA LEU A 267 -10.43 9.21 4.33
C LEU A 267 -9.72 8.89 3.00
N GLU A 268 -10.14 9.54 1.92
CA GLU A 268 -9.52 9.42 0.61
C GLU A 268 -8.49 10.53 0.38
N MET A 269 -7.28 10.13 0.00
CA MET A 269 -6.17 11.03 -0.32
C MET A 269 -6.38 11.74 -1.67
N PRO A 270 -5.77 12.91 -1.88
CA PRO A 270 -5.90 13.65 -3.13
C PRO A 270 -5.30 12.88 -4.32
N PRO A 271 -5.86 13.05 -5.53
CA PRO A 271 -7.12 13.75 -5.81
C PRO A 271 -8.33 12.90 -5.39
N ALA A 272 -9.13 13.42 -4.45
CA ALA A 272 -10.18 12.64 -3.79
C ALA A 272 -11.57 12.88 -4.39
N GLY A 273 -12.44 11.87 -4.29
CA GLY A 273 -13.87 11.94 -4.60
C GLY A 273 -14.45 10.64 -5.15
N THR A 274 -13.63 9.87 -5.85
CA THR A 274 -14.07 8.65 -6.54
C THR A 274 -14.35 7.54 -5.53
N LEU A 275 -13.38 7.22 -4.67
CA LEU A 275 -13.50 6.13 -3.70
C LEU A 275 -14.52 6.48 -2.60
N THR A 276 -14.52 7.72 -2.10
CA THR A 276 -15.57 8.19 -1.19
C THR A 276 -16.96 8.15 -1.83
N GLY A 277 -17.07 8.43 -3.14
CA GLY A 277 -18.32 8.28 -3.89
C GLY A 277 -18.82 6.84 -3.94
N ILE A 278 -17.90 5.88 -4.17
CA ILE A 278 -18.20 4.45 -4.15
C ILE A 278 -18.63 4.01 -2.74
N ALA A 279 -17.86 4.37 -1.71
CA ALA A 279 -18.14 4.00 -0.32
C ALA A 279 -19.50 4.53 0.17
N ARG A 280 -19.90 5.76 -0.17
CA ARG A 280 -21.25 6.28 0.19
C ARG A 280 -22.40 5.41 -0.34
N ARG A 281 -22.19 4.70 -1.46
CA ARG A 281 -23.18 3.75 -2.01
C ARG A 281 -23.09 2.39 -1.32
N ALA A 282 -21.88 1.87 -1.13
CA ALA A 282 -21.63 0.48 -0.72
C ALA A 282 -21.51 0.26 0.80
N MET A 283 -21.03 1.25 1.55
CA MET A 283 -20.67 1.14 2.97
C MET A 283 -21.58 2.03 3.83
N LYS A 284 -22.84 1.60 4.00
CA LYS A 284 -23.83 2.39 4.77
C LYS A 284 -23.42 2.50 6.23
N GLY A 285 -23.51 3.70 6.78
CA GLY A 285 -23.13 3.99 8.17
C GLY A 285 -21.65 4.33 8.37
N VAL A 286 -20.81 4.23 7.34
CA VAL A 286 -19.41 4.64 7.39
C VAL A 286 -19.30 6.09 6.94
N GLU A 287 -18.67 6.93 7.76
CA GLU A 287 -18.39 8.32 7.41
C GLU A 287 -17.25 8.41 6.39
N THR A 288 -17.30 9.39 5.50
CA THR A 288 -16.32 9.52 4.42
C THR A 288 -15.78 10.94 4.33
N PHE A 289 -14.46 11.08 4.24
CA PHE A 289 -13.78 12.36 4.02
C PHE A 289 -13.00 12.31 2.71
N ALA A 290 -13.18 13.31 1.84
CA ALA A 290 -12.44 13.43 0.58
C ALA A 290 -11.48 14.62 0.67
N LEU A 291 -10.19 14.37 0.89
CA LEU A 291 -9.17 15.41 0.97
C LEU A 291 -8.76 15.85 -0.44
N LYS A 292 -9.28 16.99 -0.89
CA LYS A 292 -9.06 17.54 -2.23
C LYS A 292 -8.00 18.63 -2.23
N THR A 293 -8.05 19.51 -1.24
CA THR A 293 -7.26 20.74 -1.17
C THR A 293 -6.71 20.99 0.23
N PRO A 294 -5.62 21.78 0.39
CA PRO A 294 -4.97 22.00 1.69
C PRO A 294 -5.82 22.74 2.73
N ASP A 295 -6.76 23.59 2.31
CA ASP A 295 -7.70 24.28 3.20
C ASP A 295 -8.58 23.32 4.01
N GLN A 296 -8.69 22.06 3.57
CA GLN A 296 -9.43 21.00 4.25
C GLN A 296 -8.58 20.22 5.27
N LEU A 297 -7.28 20.55 5.44
CA LEU A 297 -6.38 19.78 6.32
C LEU A 297 -6.80 19.83 7.79
N GLU A 298 -7.37 20.92 8.27
CA GLU A 298 -7.86 21.03 9.65
C GLU A 298 -9.02 20.05 9.88
N ASP A 299 -10.04 20.08 9.01
CA ASP A 299 -11.18 19.17 9.06
C ASP A 299 -10.74 17.71 8.88
N ALA A 300 -9.76 17.45 8.00
CA ALA A 300 -9.20 16.12 7.80
C ALA A 300 -8.51 15.59 9.06
N ARG A 301 -7.78 16.43 9.79
CA ARG A 301 -7.16 16.06 11.08
C ARG A 301 -8.20 15.84 12.17
N ALA A 302 -9.28 16.62 12.19
CA ALA A 302 -10.40 16.41 13.09
C ALA A 302 -11.05 15.04 12.83
N PHE A 303 -11.33 14.73 11.55
CA PHE A 303 -11.84 13.43 11.11
C PHE A 303 -10.91 12.26 11.50
N VAL A 304 -9.59 12.43 11.34
CA VAL A 304 -8.58 11.47 11.79
C VAL A 304 -8.62 11.27 13.30
N THR A 305 -8.85 12.33 14.07
CA THR A 305 -8.92 12.27 15.55
C THR A 305 -10.19 11.56 16.01
N GLU A 306 -11.32 11.82 15.35
CA GLU A 306 -12.62 11.24 15.67
C GLU A 306 -12.68 9.72 15.42
N HIS A 307 -12.18 9.27 14.27
CA HIS A 307 -12.25 7.85 13.90
C HIS A 307 -10.96 7.06 14.17
N GLY A 308 -9.91 7.76 14.59
CA GLY A 308 -8.56 7.23 14.71
C GLY A 308 -8.47 6.10 15.72
N ALA A 309 -7.89 4.99 15.29
CA ALA A 309 -7.54 3.89 16.17
C ALA A 309 -6.24 3.26 15.66
N PRO A 310 -5.33 2.83 16.54
CA PRO A 310 -4.11 2.18 16.11
C PRO A 310 -4.45 0.89 15.36
N SER A 311 -3.67 0.61 14.31
CA SER A 311 -3.66 -0.72 13.71
C SER A 311 -3.21 -1.74 14.77
N PRO A 312 -3.97 -2.81 15.03
CA PRO A 312 -3.57 -3.85 15.98
C PRO A 312 -2.52 -4.79 15.38
N MET A 313 -1.96 -4.47 14.21
CA MET A 313 -0.71 -5.08 13.80
C MET A 313 0.34 -4.72 14.84
N GLU A 314 0.71 -5.70 15.65
CA GLU A 314 1.81 -5.56 16.59
C GLU A 314 3.07 -5.20 15.80
N THR A 315 3.53 -3.96 15.96
CA THR A 315 4.79 -3.47 15.39
C THR A 315 6.00 -3.88 16.23
N THR A 316 5.78 -4.79 17.20
CA THR A 316 6.85 -5.45 17.94
C THR A 316 7.69 -6.21 16.92
N PRO A 317 9.02 -6.00 16.87
CA PRO A 317 9.85 -6.70 15.89
C PRO A 317 9.55 -8.19 15.93
N THR A 318 9.32 -8.84 14.78
CA THR A 318 9.10 -10.30 14.71
C THR A 318 10.24 -11.06 15.39
N TRP A 319 11.38 -10.39 15.59
CA TRP A 319 12.46 -10.79 16.47
C TRP A 319 13.33 -9.57 16.84
N ARG A 320 13.96 -9.63 18.02
CA ARG A 320 15.00 -8.72 18.51
C ARG A 320 16.33 -9.47 18.54
N MET A 321 17.43 -8.77 18.30
CA MET A 321 18.77 -9.35 18.33
C MET A 321 19.54 -8.79 19.50
N LEU A 322 20.07 -9.67 20.34
CA LEU A 322 21.05 -9.29 21.36
C LEU A 322 22.43 -9.49 20.78
N VAL A 323 23.28 -8.49 21.01
CA VAL A 323 24.64 -8.44 20.50
C VAL A 323 25.64 -8.42 21.65
N SER A 324 26.87 -8.83 21.38
CA SER A 324 27.94 -8.80 22.37
C SER A 324 28.24 -7.36 22.81
N PRO A 325 28.26 -7.05 24.11
CA PRO A 325 28.59 -5.72 24.61
C PRO A 325 30.10 -5.43 24.53
N SER A 326 30.93 -6.47 24.49
CA SER A 326 32.38 -6.37 24.57
C SER A 326 33.08 -7.45 23.75
N LYS A 327 34.41 -7.46 23.73
CA LYS A 327 35.22 -8.53 23.13
C LYS A 327 35.55 -9.55 24.21
N GLY A 328 35.42 -10.84 23.93
CA GLY A 328 35.80 -11.89 24.88
C GLY A 328 35.28 -13.27 24.49
N THR A 329 35.25 -14.17 25.45
CA THR A 329 34.61 -15.48 25.33
C THR A 329 33.18 -15.37 25.83
N PHE A 330 32.20 -15.76 25.01
CA PHE A 330 30.80 -15.77 25.43
C PHE A 330 30.50 -17.02 26.26
N HIS A 331 29.84 -16.83 27.40
CA HIS A 331 29.32 -17.88 28.24
C HIS A 331 27.80 -17.79 28.33
N GLN A 332 27.12 -18.84 27.89
CA GLN A 332 25.66 -18.91 27.89
C GLN A 332 25.15 -19.29 29.28
N HIS A 333 24.08 -18.62 29.74
CA HIS A 333 23.43 -19.04 30.99
C HIS A 333 22.64 -20.34 30.74
N ALA A 334 22.94 -21.40 31.50
CA ALA A 334 22.42 -22.75 31.26
C ALA A 334 20.88 -22.85 31.29
N GLU A 335 20.21 -21.94 31.99
CA GLU A 335 18.75 -21.90 32.08
C GLU A 335 18.08 -21.24 30.87
N VAL A 336 18.86 -20.60 29.99
CA VAL A 336 18.36 -19.92 28.79
C VAL A 336 18.54 -20.81 27.57
N VAL A 337 17.48 -21.54 27.23
CA VAL A 337 17.44 -22.51 26.13
C VAL A 337 16.57 -22.02 24.97
N GLU A 338 16.82 -22.53 23.76
CA GLU A 338 15.95 -22.26 22.60
C GLU A 338 14.51 -22.68 22.88
N GLY A 339 13.55 -21.86 22.45
CA GLY A 339 12.13 -21.99 22.78
C GLY A 339 11.77 -21.56 24.22
N GLY A 340 12.76 -21.27 25.07
CA GLY A 340 12.54 -20.80 26.45
C GLY A 340 12.16 -19.31 26.53
N THR A 341 11.35 -18.96 27.52
CA THR A 341 10.92 -17.58 27.79
C THR A 341 11.86 -16.88 28.79
N ILE A 342 12.27 -15.66 28.46
CA ILE A 342 13.16 -14.82 29.25
C ILE A 342 12.39 -13.57 29.73
N PRO A 343 12.38 -13.29 31.06
CA PRO A 343 11.86 -12.03 31.59
C PRO A 343 12.67 -10.81 31.14
N ALA A 344 12.04 -9.63 31.19
CA ALA A 344 12.76 -8.38 30.96
C ALA A 344 13.86 -8.16 32.01
N GLN A 345 15.00 -7.63 31.56
CA GLN A 345 16.21 -7.35 32.35
C GLN A 345 16.96 -8.59 32.87
N SER A 346 16.58 -9.81 32.47
CA SER A 346 17.34 -11.01 32.82
C SER A 346 18.66 -11.10 32.06
N ALA A 347 19.70 -11.60 32.73
CA ALA A 347 20.94 -11.97 32.08
C ALA A 347 20.77 -13.28 31.31
N ILE A 348 21.25 -13.31 30.07
CA ILE A 348 21.18 -14.49 29.19
C ILE A 348 22.51 -15.24 29.08
N GLY A 349 23.56 -14.62 29.62
CA GLY A 349 24.94 -15.04 29.53
C GLY A 349 25.85 -13.87 29.87
N ALA A 350 27.13 -14.05 29.67
CA ALA A 350 28.13 -13.02 29.88
C ALA A 350 29.29 -13.17 28.89
N VAL A 351 30.04 -12.09 28.70
CA VAL A 351 31.26 -12.09 27.89
C VAL A 351 32.44 -11.89 28.82
N ALA A 352 33.28 -12.92 28.94
CA ALA A 352 34.49 -12.91 29.75
C ALA A 352 35.66 -12.32 28.94
N GLY A 353 36.15 -11.17 29.39
CA GLY A 353 37.40 -10.56 28.96
C GLY A 353 38.60 -11.12 29.72
N LEU A 354 39.76 -10.46 29.57
CA LEU A 354 40.99 -10.87 30.27
C LEU A 354 40.96 -10.62 31.78
N ARG A 355 40.13 -9.69 32.26
CA ARG A 355 40.12 -9.24 33.66
C ARG A 355 38.72 -9.04 34.24
N ASP A 356 37.70 -9.06 33.39
CA ASP A 356 36.35 -8.63 33.68
C ASP A 356 35.34 -9.49 32.92
N GLU A 357 34.12 -9.56 33.44
CA GLU A 357 33.01 -10.28 32.84
C GLU A 357 31.84 -9.30 32.70
N THR A 358 31.31 -9.18 31.48
CA THR A 358 30.22 -8.26 31.17
C THR A 358 28.93 -9.05 30.94
N PRO A 359 27.86 -8.83 31.72
CA PRO A 359 26.60 -9.54 31.51
C PRO A 359 25.95 -9.11 30.19
N VAL A 360 25.39 -10.07 29.47
CA VAL A 360 24.52 -9.84 28.32
C VAL A 360 23.08 -9.87 28.83
N LEU A 361 22.41 -8.72 28.83
CA LEU A 361 21.05 -8.59 29.33
C LEU A 361 20.04 -8.67 28.19
N ALA A 362 18.84 -9.16 28.48
CA ALA A 362 17.66 -9.05 27.62
C ALA A 362 16.77 -7.90 28.12
N PRO A 363 16.92 -6.64 27.63
CA PRO A 363 16.30 -5.46 28.26
C PRO A 363 14.77 -5.52 28.31
N HIS A 364 14.17 -6.27 27.39
CA HIS A 364 12.73 -6.39 27.24
C HIS A 364 12.23 -7.83 27.33
N GLY A 365 13.10 -8.81 27.58
CA GLY A 365 12.74 -10.23 27.55
C GLY A 365 12.32 -10.72 26.17
N GLY A 366 11.79 -11.93 26.13
CA GLY A 366 11.35 -12.60 24.90
C GLY A 366 11.51 -14.11 24.96
N THR A 367 11.03 -14.81 23.94
CA THR A 367 11.29 -16.23 23.71
C THR A 367 12.56 -16.39 22.88
N VAL A 368 13.48 -17.24 23.30
CA VAL A 368 14.69 -17.54 22.51
C VAL A 368 14.28 -18.25 21.22
N VAL A 369 14.61 -17.66 20.07
CA VAL A 369 14.34 -18.25 18.76
C VAL A 369 15.49 -19.17 18.36
N GLU A 370 16.69 -18.62 18.36
CA GLU A 370 17.92 -19.34 17.99
C GLU A 370 19.13 -18.64 18.61
N TRP A 371 20.15 -19.43 18.96
CA TRP A 371 21.49 -18.94 19.26
C TRP A 371 22.31 -18.82 17.97
N LEU A 372 23.04 -17.72 17.84
CA LEU A 372 23.91 -17.43 16.69
C LEU A 372 25.39 -17.71 17.02
N VAL A 373 25.67 -18.04 18.28
CA VAL A 373 26.98 -18.42 18.84
C VAL A 373 26.76 -19.55 19.86
N HIS A 374 27.82 -20.29 20.17
CA HIS A 374 27.82 -21.34 21.19
C HIS A 374 28.55 -20.88 22.45
N ASP A 375 28.29 -21.56 23.57
CA ASP A 375 29.06 -21.41 24.79
C ASP A 375 30.56 -21.66 24.51
N GLY A 376 31.42 -20.73 24.92
CA GLY A 376 32.86 -20.76 24.67
C GLY A 376 33.33 -20.08 23.38
N ASP A 377 32.43 -19.56 22.54
CA ASP A 377 32.82 -18.85 21.31
C ASP A 377 33.47 -17.49 21.60
N LEU A 378 34.46 -17.13 20.78
CA LEU A 378 35.05 -15.79 20.79
C LEU A 378 34.14 -14.80 20.06
N VAL A 379 33.83 -13.68 20.72
CA VAL A 379 32.91 -12.67 20.21
C VAL A 379 33.52 -11.27 20.21
N SER A 380 33.06 -10.43 19.28
CA SER A 380 33.45 -9.01 19.16
C SER A 380 32.29 -8.07 19.52
N PRO A 381 32.53 -6.82 19.94
CA PRO A 381 31.47 -5.86 20.24
C PRO A 381 30.52 -5.69 19.05
N GLY A 382 29.22 -5.76 19.29
CA GLY A 382 28.19 -5.68 18.26
C GLY A 382 27.93 -6.98 17.49
N GLN A 383 28.69 -8.05 17.74
CA GLN A 383 28.44 -9.36 17.13
C GLN A 383 27.10 -9.93 17.62
N PRO A 384 26.21 -10.38 16.71
CA PRO A 384 24.97 -11.09 17.08
C PRO A 384 25.24 -12.33 17.94
N LEU A 385 24.50 -12.46 19.03
CA LEU A 385 24.59 -13.61 19.94
C LEU A 385 23.33 -14.48 19.90
N VAL A 386 22.16 -13.86 19.97
CA VAL A 386 20.88 -14.58 20.05
C VAL A 386 19.76 -13.75 19.44
N ARG A 387 18.78 -14.46 18.86
CA ARG A 387 17.52 -13.89 18.39
C ARG A 387 16.42 -14.19 19.39
N LEU A 388 15.69 -13.16 19.83
CA LEU A 388 14.55 -13.26 20.74
C LEU A 388 13.25 -12.85 20.05
N HIS A 389 12.19 -13.62 20.17
CA HIS A 389 10.84 -13.21 19.80
C HIS A 389 10.24 -12.43 20.98
N PRO A 390 9.87 -11.14 20.82
CA PRO A 390 9.34 -10.36 21.94
C PRO A 390 7.97 -10.88 22.39
N HIS A 391 7.70 -10.83 23.69
CA HIS A 391 6.33 -11.00 24.19
C HIS A 391 5.53 -9.72 23.94
N ALA A 392 4.27 -9.86 23.56
CA ALA A 392 3.31 -8.76 23.55
C ALA A 392 3.34 -8.10 24.93
N GLN A 393 3.71 -6.82 25.00
CA GLN A 393 3.50 -6.06 26.22
C GLN A 393 1.99 -5.93 26.37
N GLY A 394 1.41 -6.72 27.28
CA GLY A 394 0.04 -6.54 27.70
C GLY A 394 -0.18 -5.07 28.02
N ALA A 395 -1.23 -4.50 27.44
CA ALA A 395 -1.64 -3.13 27.68
C ALA A 395 -1.56 -2.87 29.20
N LEU A 396 -0.68 -1.94 29.60
CA LEU A 396 -0.70 -1.42 30.95
C LEU A 396 -2.11 -0.86 31.18
N ALA A 397 -2.76 -1.44 32.19
CA ALA A 397 -4.13 -1.19 32.60
C ALA A 397 -4.39 0.27 33.00
#